data_AF-A0A2J6MU38-F1
#
_entry.id   AF-A0A2J6MU38-F1
#
_cell.length_a   1.000
_cell.length_b   1.000
_cell.length_c   1.000
_cell.angle_alpha   90.00
_cell.angle_beta   90.00
_cell.angle_gamma   90.00
#
_symmetry.space_group_name_H-M   'P 1'
#
loop_
_entity.id
_entity.type
_entity.pdbx_description
1 polymer ?
#
loop_
_entity_poly.entity_id
_entity_poly.type
_entity_poly.pdbx_seq_one_letter_code
_entity_poly.pdbx_strand_id
1 'polypeptide(L)' 'MTTTPDTPRDEAGGLNDIANLANFVDGVDPKRYFDRQAEDAWRDAAKRWPVLAALLALDARAERNR' A
#
# COMPACT_ATOMS: atom_id res chain seq x y z
N MET A 1 -27.88 14.45 -19.64
CA MET A 1 -27.93 13.13 -18.98
C MET A 1 -26.65 12.41 -19.37
N THR A 2 -25.63 12.45 -18.52
CA THR A 2 -24.34 11.82 -18.81
C THR A 2 -24.25 10.58 -17.93
N THR A 3 -24.36 9.41 -18.54
CA THR A 3 -24.28 8.12 -17.85
C THR A 3 -22.84 7.91 -17.40
N THR A 4 -22.58 7.96 -16.10
CA THR A 4 -21.34 7.46 -15.49
C THR A 4 -21.21 5.98 -15.86
N PRO A 5 -20.08 5.51 -16.42
CA PRO A 5 -19.89 4.08 -16.60
C PRO A 5 -19.85 3.43 -15.22
N ASP A 6 -20.72 2.45 -15.03
CA ASP A 6 -20.84 1.63 -13.84
C ASP A 6 -19.59 0.74 -13.77
N THR A 7 -18.51 1.26 -13.17
CA THR A 7 -17.31 0.47 -12.93
C THR A 7 -17.68 -0.66 -11.99
N PRO A 8 -17.51 -1.94 -12.39
CA PRO A 8 -17.82 -3.06 -11.51
C PRO A 8 -17.03 -2.93 -10.22
N ARG A 9 -17.75 -2.79 -9.10
CA ARG A 9 -17.20 -2.59 -7.75
C ARG A 9 -16.31 -3.75 -7.27
N ASP A 10 -16.34 -4.88 -7.99
CA ASP A 10 -15.79 -6.15 -7.53
C ASP A 10 -14.42 -6.53 -8.13
N GLU A 11 -13.86 -5.76 -9.07
CA GLU A 11 -12.51 -6.06 -9.61
C GLU A 11 -11.41 -5.07 -9.19
N ALA A 12 -11.77 -3.96 -8.54
CA ALA A 12 -10.82 -2.98 -7.98
C ALA A 12 -10.41 -3.31 -6.52
N GLY A 13 -10.63 -4.55 -6.06
CA GLY A 13 -10.32 -5.01 -4.71
C GLY A 13 -8.85 -5.37 -4.49
N GLY A 14 -7.91 -4.76 -5.23
CA GLY A 14 -6.50 -4.80 -4.85
C GLY A 14 -6.33 -4.12 -3.48
N LEU A 15 -5.45 -4.65 -2.63
CA LEU A 15 -5.18 -4.15 -1.26
C LEU A 15 -4.87 -2.63 -1.14
N ASN A 16 -4.74 -1.88 -2.24
CA ASN A 16 -4.38 -0.47 -2.26
C ASN A 16 -5.05 0.29 -3.44
N ASP A 17 -5.95 1.23 -3.13
CA ASP A 17 -6.64 2.08 -4.11
C ASP A 17 -5.68 2.93 -4.96
N ILE A 18 -4.54 3.35 -4.40
CA ILE A 18 -3.53 4.14 -5.12
C ILE A 18 -2.81 3.28 -6.15
N ALA A 19 -2.50 2.02 -5.82
CA ALA A 19 -1.92 1.09 -6.78
C ALA A 19 -2.86 0.84 -7.97
N ASN A 20 -4.17 0.82 -7.72
CA ASN A 20 -5.16 0.72 -8.78
C ASN A 20 -5.22 2.01 -9.61
N LEU A 21 -5.21 3.17 -8.95
CA LEU A 21 -5.23 4.47 -9.62
C LEU A 21 -4.01 4.69 -10.53
N ALA A 22 -2.84 4.16 -10.14
CA ALA A 22 -1.61 4.26 -10.94
C ALA A 22 -1.75 3.69 -12.36
N ASN A 23 -2.65 2.73 -12.59
CA ASN A 23 -2.89 2.17 -13.93
C ASN A 23 -3.54 3.16 -14.91
N PHE A 24 -4.06 4.28 -14.41
CA PHE A 24 -4.78 5.28 -15.20
C PHE A 24 -4.02 6.61 -15.32
N VAL A 25 -2.79 6.69 -14.80
CA VAL A 25 -1.97 7.90 -14.84
C VAL A 25 -0.85 7.73 -15.86
N ASP A 26 -0.90 8.54 -16.92
CA ASP A 26 0.15 8.55 -17.93
C ASP A 26 1.52 8.89 -17.31
N GLY A 27 2.55 8.12 -17.70
CA GLY A 27 3.91 8.29 -17.21
C GLY A 27 4.20 7.64 -15.85
N VAL A 28 3.22 6.99 -15.23
CA VAL A 28 3.42 6.18 -14.02
C VAL A 28 3.47 4.70 -14.40
N ASP A 29 4.48 3.98 -13.90
CA ASP A 29 4.54 2.52 -13.98
C ASP A 29 4.02 1.91 -12.66
N PRO A 30 2.82 1.30 -12.64
CA PRO A 30 2.24 0.71 -11.44
C PRO A 30 3.10 -0.38 -10.82
N LYS A 31 3.87 -1.13 -11.63
CA LYS A 31 4.77 -2.19 -11.13
C LYS A 31 5.96 -1.64 -10.37
N ARG A 32 6.23 -0.35 -10.52
CA ARG A 32 7.29 0.40 -9.83
C ARG A 32 6.74 1.35 -8.78
N TYR A 33 5.43 1.37 -8.57
CA TYR A 33 4.83 2.19 -7.53
C TYR A 33 5.28 1.68 -6.15
N PHE A 34 5.84 2.59 -5.36
CA PHE A 34 6.27 2.31 -3.99
C PHE A 34 5.61 3.31 -3.05
N ASP A 35 4.77 2.78 -2.15
CA ASP A 35 4.05 3.59 -1.18
C ASP A 35 4.90 3.88 0.05
N ARG A 36 5.64 5.00 0.01
CA ARG A 36 6.45 5.46 1.15
C ARG A 36 5.61 5.74 2.40
N GLN A 37 4.38 6.22 2.22
CA GLN A 37 3.52 6.58 3.35
C GLN A 37 3.08 5.34 4.12
N ALA A 38 2.78 4.25 3.40
CA ALA A 38 2.50 2.96 4.02
C ALA A 38 3.71 2.41 4.79
N GLU A 39 4.93 2.53 4.24
CA GLU A 39 6.16 2.13 4.93
C GLU A 39 6.38 2.95 6.21
N ASP A 40 6.28 4.28 6.12
CA ASP A 40 6.49 5.18 7.26
C ASP A 40 5.45 4.96 8.35
N ALA A 41 4.17 4.82 7.98
CA ALA A 41 3.09 4.54 8.93
C ALA A 41 3.31 3.21 9.67
N TRP A 42 3.78 2.18 8.96
CA TRP A 42 4.12 0.90 9.57
C TRP A 42 5.31 1.03 10.53
N ARG A 43 6.38 1.75 10.16
CA ARG A 43 7.55 1.99 11.02
C ARG A 43 7.16 2.74 12.29
N ASP A 44 6.30 3.74 12.19
CA ASP A 44 5.86 4.51 13.35
C ASP A 44 4.92 3.73 14.27
N ALA A 45 4.04 2.89 13.69
CA ALA A 45 3.23 1.96 14.47
C ALA A 45 4.09 0.95 15.24
N ALA A 46 5.13 0.40 14.61
CA ALA A 46 6.05 -0.53 15.26
C ALA A 46 6.76 0.11 16.47
N LYS A 47 7.24 1.35 16.34
CA LYS A 47 7.84 2.12 17.45
C LYS A 47 6.85 2.35 18.59
N ARG A 48 5.58 2.61 18.27
CA ARG A 48 4.53 2.86 19.26
C ARG A 48 4.10 1.60 20.02
N TRP A 49 4.16 0.44 19.38
CA TRP A 49 3.68 -0.83 19.93
C TRP A 49 4.76 -1.92 19.87
N PRO A 50 5.88 -1.78 20.60
CA PRO A 50 7.05 -2.62 20.42
C PRO A 50 6.82 -4.10 20.71
N VAL A 51 5.95 -4.43 21.69
CA VAL A 51 5.62 -5.83 22.00
C VAL A 51 4.88 -6.50 20.85
N LEU A 52 3.91 -5.81 20.23
CA LEU A 52 3.19 -6.32 19.07
C LEU A 52 4.10 -6.45 17.85
N ALA A 53 5.02 -5.49 17.65
CA ALA A 53 6.02 -5.56 16.59
C ALA A 53 6.93 -6.78 16.71
N ALA A 54 7.41 -7.08 17.92
CA ALA A 54 8.23 -8.25 18.20
C ALA A 54 7.47 -9.57 17.93
N LEU A 55 6.21 -9.67 18.38
CA LEU A 55 5.36 -10.84 18.15
C LEU A 55 5.10 -11.09 16.67
N LEU A 56 4.93 -10.03 15.88
CA LEU A 56 4.72 -10.10 14.44
C LEU A 56 6.04 -10.21 13.64
N ALA A 57 7.19 -10.33 14.32
CA ALA A 57 8.54 -10.37 13.74
C ALA A 57 8.82 -9.20 12.75
N LEU A 58 8.24 -8.04 13.05
CA LEU A 58 8.29 -6.85 12.20
C LEU A 58 9.66 -6.17 12.24
N ASP A 59 10.38 -6.22 13.37
CA ASP A 59 11.72 -5.67 13.50
C ASP A 59 12.77 -6.43 12.66
N ALA A 60 12.70 -7.76 12.62
CA ALA A 60 13.65 -8.59 11.88
C ALA A 60 13.49 -8.50 10.35
N ARG A 61 12.33 -8.07 9.85
CA ARG A 61 12.08 -7.87 8.42
C ARG A 61 12.65 -6.54 7.91
N ALA A 62 12.74 -5.53 8.78
CA ALA A 62 13.37 -4.25 8.45
C ALA A 62 14.90 -4.36 8.30
N GLU A 63 15.55 -5.29 9.02
CA GLU A 63 17.00 -5.48 8.97
C GLU A 63 17.47 -6.34 7.78
N ARG A 64 16.65 -7.29 7.31
CA ARG A 64 17.01 -8.20 6.21
C ARG A 64 17.03 -7.57 4.80
N ASN A 65 16.47 -6.37 4.65
CA ASN A 65 16.36 -5.67 3.36
C ASN A 65 17.33 -4.47 3.24
N ARG A 66 18.32 -4.37 4.12
CA ARG A 66 19.46 -3.44 4.00
C ARG A 66 20.65 -4.14 3.38
#